data_AF-A0A8J7RKT0-F1
#
_entry.id   AF-A0A8J7RKT0-F1
#
_cell.length_a   1.000
_cell.length_b   1.000
_cell.length_c   1.000
_cell.angle_alpha   90.00
_cell.angle_beta   90.00
_cell.angle_gamma   90.00
#
_symmetry.space_group_name_H-M   'P 1'
#
loop_
_entity.id
_entity.type
_entity.pdbx_description
1 polymer ?
#
loop_
_entity_poly.entity_id
_entity_poly.type
_entity_poly.pdbx_seq_one_letter_code
_entity_poly.pdbx_strand_id
1 'polypeptide(L)'
;MNSSPEIRITKASGELVPFSEKKLRQSLERAGAAEPQISAVVDDVRDQLYHGIGTGKIYRKAYDLLRKKSYANAARYKLKKAIMELGPSGYPFEQFVAAILEQQGFQTSVGKVIKGKCVTHEVDVVAQKNGKLIMAECKFHNRPGVKCDVKVPLYIDSRFRDVMNGSFNGSYSDHEGWIVTNTRFTDDAISYGTCAGLVMLGWDYPKKSSLKKRIGLAGLHPLTCLSSLQQKEKAFLLEKGVVLCRRVRENEYLLRELGLSDTRIKKVISECDELVNELDVPPE
;
A
#
# COMPACT_ATOMS: atom_id res chain seq x y z
N MET A 1 -7.59 -38.02 -25.54
CA MET A 1 -7.71 -36.65 -24.98
C MET A 1 -8.29 -36.78 -23.58
N ASN A 2 -7.44 -36.87 -22.56
CA ASN A 2 -7.90 -36.81 -21.17
C ASN A 2 -7.68 -35.37 -20.71
N SER A 3 -8.72 -34.54 -20.85
CA SER A 3 -8.74 -33.22 -20.21
C SER A 3 -8.77 -33.46 -18.71
N SER A 4 -7.62 -33.29 -18.05
CA SER A 4 -7.53 -33.23 -16.59
C SER A 4 -8.65 -32.32 -16.06
N PRO A 5 -9.38 -32.73 -15.02
CA PRO A 5 -10.51 -31.96 -14.52
C PRO A 5 -10.08 -30.53 -14.18
N GLU A 6 -10.87 -29.56 -14.63
CA GLU A 6 -10.58 -28.13 -14.41
C GLU A 6 -10.51 -27.86 -12.89
N ILE A 7 -9.31 -27.57 -12.38
CA ILE A 7 -9.11 -27.35 -10.95
C ILE A 7 -9.79 -26.04 -10.56
N ARG A 8 -10.77 -26.14 -9.65
CA ARG A 8 -11.42 -24.98 -9.05
C ARG A 8 -10.73 -24.61 -7.73
N ILE A 9 -10.62 -23.32 -7.49
CA ILE A 9 -9.97 -22.71 -6.32
C ILE A 9 -10.98 -21.83 -5.57
N THR A 10 -10.76 -21.68 -4.27
CA THR A 10 -11.66 -20.92 -3.39
C THR A 10 -11.13 -19.49 -3.22
N LYS A 11 -11.88 -18.49 -3.67
CA LYS A 11 -11.56 -17.07 -3.44
C LYS A 11 -11.68 -16.71 -1.96
N ALA A 12 -11.16 -15.54 -1.57
CA ALA A 12 -11.37 -14.98 -0.24
C ALA A 12 -12.87 -14.73 0.08
N SER A 13 -13.73 -14.62 -0.93
CA SER A 13 -15.19 -14.54 -0.77
C SER A 13 -15.87 -15.89 -0.48
N GLY A 14 -15.14 -17.01 -0.55
CA GLY A 14 -15.70 -18.37 -0.49
C GLY A 14 -16.15 -18.91 -1.86
N GLU A 15 -16.19 -18.09 -2.89
CA GLU A 15 -16.60 -18.48 -4.24
C GLU A 15 -15.58 -19.43 -4.89
N LEU A 16 -16.07 -20.54 -5.47
CA LEU A 16 -15.28 -21.49 -6.24
C LEU A 16 -15.19 -21.07 -7.72
N VAL A 17 -13.98 -20.85 -8.22
CA VAL A 17 -13.72 -20.46 -9.61
C VAL A 17 -12.62 -21.30 -10.24
N PRO A 18 -12.55 -21.41 -11.58
CA PRO A 18 -11.40 -22.00 -12.23
C PRO A 18 -10.07 -21.34 -11.85
N PHE A 19 -9.03 -22.15 -11.65
CA PHE A 19 -7.67 -21.63 -11.55
C PHE A 19 -7.29 -20.91 -12.86
N SER A 20 -6.65 -19.76 -12.73
CA SER A 20 -6.17 -18.99 -13.88
C SER A 20 -4.69 -18.73 -13.74
N GLU A 21 -3.89 -19.50 -14.46
CA GLU A 21 -2.45 -19.30 -14.56
C GLU A 21 -2.11 -17.90 -15.06
N LYS A 22 -2.86 -17.40 -16.05
CA LYS A 22 -2.69 -16.03 -16.57
C LYS A 22 -2.73 -14.99 -15.44
N LYS A 23 -3.63 -15.14 -14.46
CA LYS A 23 -3.70 -14.24 -13.31
C LYS A 23 -2.48 -14.40 -12.39
N LEU A 24 -1.98 -15.62 -12.19
CA LEU A 24 -0.77 -15.87 -11.41
C LEU A 24 0.45 -15.25 -12.07
N ARG A 25 0.68 -15.52 -13.37
CA ARG A 25 1.76 -14.92 -14.16
C ARG A 25 1.75 -13.40 -14.10
N GLN A 26 0.61 -12.78 -14.40
CA GLN A 26 0.46 -11.32 -14.31
C GLN A 26 0.72 -10.77 -12.91
N SER A 27 0.42 -11.54 -11.85
CA SER A 27 0.70 -11.10 -10.48
C SER A 27 2.20 -11.08 -10.16
N LEU A 28 2.95 -12.07 -10.66
CA LEU A 28 4.41 -12.19 -10.51
C LEU A 28 5.14 -11.17 -11.39
N GLU A 29 4.73 -11.01 -12.64
CA GLU A 29 5.24 -10.01 -13.58
C GLU A 29 5.09 -8.59 -13.01
N ARG A 30 3.92 -8.28 -12.44
CA ARG A 30 3.70 -6.99 -11.77
C ARG A 30 4.66 -6.78 -10.59
N ALA A 31 5.17 -7.84 -9.97
CA ALA A 31 6.16 -7.72 -8.91
C ALA A 31 7.61 -7.53 -9.44
N GLY A 32 7.82 -7.62 -10.76
CA GLY A 32 9.12 -7.49 -11.40
C GLY A 32 9.84 -8.81 -11.66
N ALA A 33 9.16 -9.96 -11.51
CA ALA A 33 9.74 -11.25 -11.83
C ALA A 33 9.94 -11.42 -13.35
N ALA A 34 11.10 -11.94 -13.75
CA ALA A 34 11.40 -12.28 -15.14
C ALA A 34 10.77 -13.63 -15.54
N GLU A 35 10.53 -13.88 -16.83
CA GLU A 35 9.82 -15.08 -17.30
C GLU A 35 10.39 -16.43 -16.82
N PRO A 36 11.72 -16.63 -16.74
CA PRO A 36 12.27 -17.86 -16.17
C PRO A 36 11.88 -18.06 -14.70
N GLN A 37 11.80 -16.97 -13.92
CA GLN A 37 11.36 -17.02 -12.53
C GLN A 37 9.84 -17.27 -12.44
N ILE A 38 9.06 -16.60 -13.29
CA ILE A 38 7.60 -16.76 -13.36
C ILE A 38 7.25 -18.20 -13.68
N SER A 39 7.84 -18.77 -14.72
CA SER A 39 7.54 -20.12 -15.18
C SER A 39 7.85 -21.16 -14.11
N ALA A 40 9.02 -21.07 -13.47
CA ALA A 40 9.37 -21.96 -12.35
C ALA A 40 8.37 -21.87 -11.19
N VAL A 41 7.95 -20.66 -10.79
CA VAL A 41 6.96 -20.49 -9.71
C VAL A 41 5.59 -21.06 -10.12
N VAL A 42 5.19 -20.88 -11.38
CA VAL A 42 3.91 -21.37 -11.90
C VAL A 42 3.87 -22.89 -11.92
N ASP A 43 4.93 -23.54 -12.36
CA ASP A 43 4.99 -25.00 -12.44
C ASP A 43 4.97 -25.61 -11.03
N ASP A 44 5.79 -25.10 -10.10
CA ASP A 44 5.76 -25.52 -8.69
C ASP A 44 4.39 -25.33 -8.03
N VAL A 45 3.68 -24.24 -8.36
CA VAL A 45 2.33 -23.99 -7.84
C VAL A 45 1.34 -24.99 -8.42
N ARG A 46 1.42 -25.29 -9.73
CA ARG A 46 0.54 -26.26 -10.42
C ARG A 46 0.62 -27.64 -9.80
N ASP A 47 1.82 -28.13 -9.49
CA ASP A 47 2.03 -29.44 -8.88
C ASP A 47 1.41 -29.55 -7.47
N GLN A 48 1.14 -28.42 -6.84
CA GLN A 48 0.57 -28.33 -5.50
C GLN A 48 -0.89 -27.89 -5.49
N LEU A 49 -1.51 -27.73 -6.67
CA LEU A 49 -2.93 -27.41 -6.79
C LEU A 49 -3.79 -28.63 -6.46
N TYR A 50 -4.88 -28.38 -5.75
CA TYR A 50 -5.92 -29.36 -5.49
C TYR A 50 -7.27 -28.66 -5.47
N HIS A 51 -8.35 -29.39 -5.76
CA HIS A 51 -9.69 -28.81 -5.83
C HIS A 51 -10.08 -28.16 -4.49
N GLY A 52 -10.57 -26.93 -4.54
CA GLY A 52 -10.96 -26.15 -3.36
C GLY A 52 -9.81 -25.45 -2.64
N ILE A 53 -8.56 -25.54 -3.12
CA ILE A 53 -7.44 -24.79 -2.54
C ILE A 53 -7.75 -23.30 -2.51
N GLY A 54 -7.49 -22.65 -1.37
CA GLY A 54 -7.73 -21.22 -1.21
C GLY A 54 -6.74 -20.35 -1.99
N THR A 55 -7.21 -19.25 -2.58
CA THR A 55 -6.34 -18.27 -3.27
C THR A 55 -5.25 -17.72 -2.36
N GLY A 56 -5.52 -17.58 -1.06
CA GLY A 56 -4.51 -17.19 -0.06
C GLY A 56 -3.38 -18.21 0.12
N LYS A 57 -3.67 -19.50 -0.02
CA LYS A 57 -2.66 -20.58 0.04
C LYS A 57 -1.81 -20.61 -1.23
N ILE A 58 -2.43 -20.44 -2.39
CA ILE A 58 -1.73 -20.28 -3.68
C ILE A 58 -0.78 -19.08 -3.60
N TYR A 59 -1.28 -17.93 -3.15
CA TYR A 59 -0.49 -16.71 -3.00
C TYR A 59 0.72 -16.91 -2.07
N ARG A 60 0.53 -17.57 -0.92
CA ARG A 60 1.62 -17.85 0.03
C ARG A 60 2.70 -18.73 -0.61
N LYS A 61 2.30 -19.79 -1.30
CA LYS A 61 3.25 -20.67 -2.03
C LYS A 61 4.04 -19.89 -3.08
N ALA A 62 3.35 -19.10 -3.91
CA ALA A 62 4.00 -18.27 -4.92
C ALA A 62 4.99 -17.27 -4.30
N TYR A 63 4.62 -16.65 -3.18
CA TYR A 63 5.50 -15.76 -2.42
C TYR A 63 6.74 -16.49 -1.88
N ASP A 64 6.56 -17.66 -1.26
CA ASP A 64 7.67 -18.43 -0.67
C ASP A 64 8.67 -18.88 -1.75
N LEU A 65 8.16 -19.31 -2.91
CA LEU A 65 8.98 -19.67 -4.07
C LEU A 65 9.71 -18.46 -4.67
N LEU A 66 9.00 -17.33 -4.79
CA LEU A 66 9.59 -16.10 -5.31
C LEU A 66 10.68 -15.57 -4.38
N ARG A 67 10.47 -15.64 -3.06
CA ARG A 67 11.43 -15.19 -2.04
C ARG A 67 12.75 -15.97 -2.12
N LYS A 68 12.69 -17.27 -2.40
CA LYS A 68 13.90 -18.10 -2.61
C LYS A 68 14.72 -17.67 -3.83
N LYS A 69 14.08 -17.05 -4.83
CA LYS A 69 14.72 -16.65 -6.09
C LYS A 69 15.14 -15.18 -6.10
N SER A 70 14.31 -14.29 -5.53
CA SER A 70 14.56 -12.86 -5.45
C SER A 70 13.75 -12.28 -4.31
N TYR A 71 14.47 -11.75 -3.31
CA TYR A 71 13.88 -11.05 -2.19
C TYR A 71 13.08 -9.83 -2.66
N ALA A 72 13.67 -9.01 -3.54
CA ALA A 72 13.05 -7.80 -4.07
C ALA A 72 11.72 -8.05 -4.77
N ASN A 73 11.68 -9.08 -5.62
CA ASN A 73 10.43 -9.45 -6.29
C ASN A 73 9.39 -9.96 -5.28
N ALA A 74 9.81 -10.72 -4.26
CA ALA A 74 8.91 -11.19 -3.22
C ALA A 74 8.34 -10.05 -2.36
N ALA A 75 9.14 -9.05 -2.00
CA ALA A 75 8.70 -7.87 -1.27
C ALA A 75 7.65 -7.07 -2.07
N ARG A 76 7.92 -6.81 -3.35
CA ARG A 76 6.98 -6.15 -4.27
C ARG A 76 5.69 -6.96 -4.46
N TYR A 77 5.81 -8.29 -4.48
CA TYR A 77 4.66 -9.21 -4.56
C TYR A 77 3.81 -9.17 -3.27
N LYS A 78 4.46 -9.06 -2.11
CA LYS A 78 3.81 -8.94 -0.79
C LYS A 78 3.10 -7.61 -0.57
N LEU A 79 3.61 -6.54 -1.18
CA LEU A 79 3.23 -5.17 -0.87
C LEU A 79 1.72 -4.91 -0.94
N LYS A 80 1.01 -5.50 -1.92
CA LYS A 80 -0.44 -5.33 -2.04
C LYS A 80 -1.18 -5.81 -0.78
N LYS A 81 -0.74 -6.94 -0.23
CA LYS A 81 -1.34 -7.49 1.00
C LYS A 81 -0.92 -6.66 2.20
N ALA A 82 0.35 -6.27 2.28
CA ALA A 82 0.88 -5.48 3.38
C ALA A 82 0.14 -4.14 3.55
N ILE A 83 -0.13 -3.42 2.45
CA ILE A 83 -0.88 -2.16 2.53
C ILE A 83 -2.31 -2.38 3.04
N MET A 84 -2.98 -3.48 2.68
CA MET A 84 -4.29 -3.83 3.23
C MET A 84 -4.25 -4.18 4.72
N GLU A 85 -3.09 -4.61 5.22
CA GLU A 85 -2.86 -4.96 6.63
C GLU A 85 -2.53 -3.73 7.51
N LEU A 86 -2.54 -2.51 6.95
CA LEU A 86 -2.44 -1.27 7.75
C LEU A 86 -3.73 -0.97 8.55
N GLY A 87 -4.80 -1.70 8.29
CA GLY A 87 -6.09 -1.57 9.00
C GLY A 87 -6.19 -2.32 10.33
N PRO A 88 -7.38 -2.31 10.98
CA PRO A 88 -8.67 -2.03 10.34
C PRO A 88 -9.08 -0.56 10.28
N SER A 89 -8.44 0.34 11.04
CA SER A 89 -8.71 1.78 10.99
C SER A 89 -8.04 2.44 9.76
N GLY A 90 -8.49 3.65 9.40
CA GLY A 90 -7.84 4.47 8.37
C GLY A 90 -6.56 5.14 8.84
N TYR A 91 -6.44 5.37 10.16
CA TYR A 91 -5.39 6.19 10.75
C TYR A 91 -3.94 5.74 10.44
N PRO A 92 -3.58 4.44 10.50
CA PRO A 92 -2.22 4.04 10.11
C PRO A 92 -1.94 4.25 8.62
N PHE A 93 -2.98 4.22 7.77
CA PHE A 93 -2.84 4.55 6.35
C PHE A 93 -2.61 6.05 6.14
N GLU A 94 -3.23 6.92 6.93
CA GLU A 94 -3.00 8.37 6.90
C GLU A 94 -1.55 8.69 7.30
N GLN A 95 -1.06 8.11 8.40
CA GLN A 95 0.33 8.23 8.82
C GLN A 95 1.31 7.69 7.76
N PHE A 96 0.94 6.61 7.07
CA PHE A 96 1.75 6.07 5.98
C PHE A 96 1.83 7.02 4.78
N VAL A 97 0.72 7.67 4.41
CA VAL A 97 0.68 8.70 3.35
C VAL A 97 1.50 9.92 3.76
N ALA A 98 1.39 10.37 5.00
CA ALA A 98 2.22 11.43 5.56
C ALA A 98 3.71 11.08 5.44
N ALA A 99 4.12 9.88 5.84
CA ALA A 99 5.51 9.42 5.74
C ALA A 99 6.03 9.35 4.30
N ILE A 100 5.16 9.09 3.31
CA ILE A 100 5.53 9.16 1.88
C ILE A 100 5.82 10.61 1.45
N LEU A 101 5.02 11.57 1.90
CA LEU A 101 5.22 12.98 1.59
C LEU A 101 6.44 13.56 2.33
N GLU A 102 6.68 13.13 3.57
CA GLU A 102 7.91 13.46 4.31
C GLU A 102 9.16 13.02 3.57
N GLN A 103 9.15 11.82 2.97
CA GLN A 103 10.27 11.35 2.16
C GLN A 103 10.50 12.19 0.91
N GLN A 104 9.49 12.92 0.44
CA GLN A 104 9.60 13.88 -0.65
C GLN A 104 10.02 15.28 -0.15
N GLY A 105 10.33 15.42 1.14
CA GLY A 105 10.80 16.63 1.78
C GLY A 105 9.68 17.59 2.21
N PHE A 106 8.44 17.12 2.35
CA PHE A 106 7.37 17.91 2.93
C PHE A 106 7.38 17.82 4.46
N GLN A 107 6.98 18.90 5.13
CA GLN A 107 6.57 18.83 6.52
C GLN A 107 5.10 18.43 6.55
N THR A 108 4.72 17.45 7.39
CA THR A 108 3.36 16.91 7.39
C THR A 108 2.67 17.00 8.74
N SER A 109 1.34 16.97 8.73
CA SER A 109 0.49 16.85 9.91
C SER A 109 -0.72 15.99 9.56
N VAL A 110 -1.13 15.10 10.48
CA VAL A 110 -2.24 14.15 10.28
C VAL A 110 -3.46 14.58 11.12
N GLY A 111 -4.67 14.38 10.60
CA GLY A 111 -5.92 14.62 11.34
C GLY A 111 -6.13 16.09 11.71
N LYS A 112 -5.79 17.01 10.81
CA LYS A 112 -5.84 18.46 11.11
C LYS A 112 -7.25 19.00 10.91
N VAL A 113 -7.81 19.59 11.95
CA VAL A 113 -9.08 20.31 11.87
C VAL A 113 -8.85 21.72 11.34
N ILE A 114 -9.48 22.06 10.22
CA ILE A 114 -9.31 23.33 9.51
C ILE A 114 -10.67 24.01 9.32
N LYS A 115 -10.75 25.30 9.67
CA LYS A 115 -11.93 26.11 9.39
C LYS A 115 -11.92 26.57 7.93
N GLY A 116 -12.82 26.01 7.12
CA GLY A 116 -13.12 26.50 5.79
C GLY A 116 -14.02 27.74 5.83
N LYS A 117 -14.37 28.24 4.65
CA LYS A 117 -15.26 29.40 4.50
C LYS A 117 -16.62 29.14 5.14
N CYS A 118 -17.20 27.98 4.88
CA CYS A 118 -18.53 27.63 5.35
C CYS A 118 -18.46 26.81 6.64
N VAL A 119 -17.74 25.69 6.62
CA VAL A 119 -17.72 24.72 7.74
C VAL A 119 -16.31 24.32 8.13
N THR A 120 -16.20 23.60 9.24
CA THR A 120 -14.94 23.03 9.69
C THR A 120 -14.76 21.65 9.06
N HIS A 121 -13.57 21.36 8.56
CA HIS A 121 -13.21 20.08 7.94
C HIS A 121 -12.08 19.43 8.71
N GLU A 122 -12.16 18.13 8.92
CA GLU A 122 -11.01 17.32 9.32
C GLU A 122 -10.30 16.87 8.04
N VAL A 123 -9.01 17.18 7.94
CA VAL A 123 -8.17 16.88 6.77
C VAL A 123 -7.17 15.83 7.19
N ASP A 124 -7.25 14.67 6.54
CA ASP A 124 -6.51 13.47 6.92
C ASP A 124 -4.99 13.73 6.93
N VAL A 125 -4.43 14.34 5.88
CA VAL A 125 -3.01 14.74 5.84
C VAL A 125 -2.86 16.13 5.23
N VAL A 126 -2.15 17.01 5.92
CA VAL A 126 -1.70 18.30 5.41
C VAL A 126 -0.19 18.25 5.24
N ALA A 127 0.32 18.66 4.08
CA ALA A 127 1.74 18.67 3.79
C ALA A 127 2.18 20.00 3.17
N GLN A 128 3.29 20.56 3.66
CA GLN A 128 3.78 21.88 3.24
C GLN A 128 5.27 21.83 2.84
N LYS A 129 5.61 22.50 1.73
CA LYS A 129 6.99 22.63 1.24
C LYS A 129 7.11 23.80 0.26
N ASN A 130 8.06 24.71 0.45
CA ASN A 130 8.41 25.76 -0.51
C ASN A 130 7.21 26.54 -1.09
N GLY A 131 6.28 26.99 -0.23
CA GLY A 131 5.08 27.72 -0.67
C GLY A 131 3.96 26.86 -1.28
N LYS A 132 4.17 25.54 -1.36
CA LYS A 132 3.14 24.55 -1.74
C LYS A 132 2.46 23.96 -0.51
N LEU A 133 1.13 23.85 -0.59
CA LEU A 133 0.27 23.21 0.39
C LEU A 133 -0.51 22.07 -0.26
N ILE A 134 -0.37 20.87 0.29
CA ILE A 134 -1.13 19.68 -0.11
C ILE A 134 -2.13 19.38 1.00
N MET A 135 -3.38 19.17 0.60
CA MET A 135 -4.43 18.62 1.46
C MET A 135 -4.84 17.26 0.90
N ALA A 136 -4.44 16.20 1.57
CA ALA A 136 -4.71 14.84 1.13
C ALA A 136 -5.78 14.17 1.97
N GLU A 137 -6.70 13.52 1.27
CA GLU A 137 -7.80 12.72 1.80
C GLU A 137 -7.51 11.25 1.54
N CYS A 138 -7.42 10.49 2.62
CA CYS A 138 -7.11 9.08 2.63
C CYS A 138 -8.40 8.26 2.61
N LYS A 139 -8.58 7.43 1.58
CA LYS A 139 -9.70 6.48 1.48
C LYS A 139 -9.19 5.07 1.55
N PHE A 140 -9.11 4.59 2.78
CA PHE A 140 -8.67 3.24 3.10
C PHE A 140 -9.82 2.22 3.03
N HIS A 141 -9.57 1.09 2.39
CA HIS A 141 -10.54 0.00 2.30
C HIS A 141 -9.93 -1.30 2.83
N ASN A 142 -10.66 -1.97 3.72
CA ASN A 142 -10.25 -3.25 4.32
C ASN A 142 -10.50 -4.48 3.43
N ARG A 143 -11.31 -4.34 2.37
CA ARG A 143 -11.70 -5.45 1.50
C ARG A 143 -11.05 -5.32 0.12
N PRO A 144 -10.36 -6.37 -0.37
CA PRO A 144 -9.85 -6.38 -1.73
C PRO A 144 -10.98 -6.23 -2.75
N GLY A 145 -10.74 -5.47 -3.82
CA GLY A 145 -11.67 -5.32 -4.95
C GLY A 145 -12.67 -4.17 -4.84
N VAL A 146 -12.78 -3.53 -3.66
CA VAL A 146 -13.52 -2.27 -3.51
C VAL A 146 -12.84 -1.18 -4.33
N LYS A 147 -13.62 -0.41 -5.08
CA LYS A 147 -13.15 0.78 -5.80
C LYS A 147 -13.77 2.03 -5.19
N CYS A 148 -13.02 3.14 -5.18
CA CYS A 148 -13.58 4.46 -4.91
C CYS A 148 -14.35 4.94 -6.15
N ASP A 149 -15.65 5.15 -5.99
CA ASP A 149 -16.52 5.68 -7.05
C ASP A 149 -16.46 7.22 -7.14
N VAL A 150 -17.20 7.80 -8.09
CA VAL A 150 -17.19 9.23 -8.39
C VAL A 150 -17.70 10.12 -7.24
N LYS A 151 -18.46 9.58 -6.28
CA LYS A 151 -18.95 10.36 -5.14
C LYS A 151 -17.80 10.83 -4.25
N VAL A 152 -16.73 10.03 -4.17
CA VAL A 152 -15.54 10.37 -3.39
C VAL A 152 -14.88 11.65 -3.90
N PRO A 153 -14.43 11.76 -5.16
CA PRO A 153 -13.82 12.99 -5.65
C PRO A 153 -14.78 14.17 -5.74
N LEU A 154 -16.07 13.97 -6.04
CA LEU A 154 -17.07 15.04 -5.96
C LEU A 154 -17.12 15.68 -4.56
N TYR A 155 -17.15 14.83 -3.53
CA TYR A 155 -17.19 15.29 -2.15
C TYR A 155 -15.89 15.97 -1.73
N ILE A 156 -14.74 15.35 -2.00
CA ILE A 156 -13.44 15.91 -1.61
C ILE A 156 -13.16 17.23 -2.34
N ASP A 157 -13.53 17.36 -3.61
CA ASP A 157 -13.42 18.63 -4.33
C ASP A 157 -14.21 19.75 -3.63
N SER A 158 -15.46 19.49 -3.22
CA SER A 158 -16.24 20.49 -2.48
C SER A 158 -15.61 20.90 -1.13
N ARG A 159 -15.02 19.94 -0.39
CA ARG A 159 -14.30 20.24 0.86
C ARG A 159 -13.06 21.07 0.59
N PHE A 160 -12.26 20.66 -0.40
CA PHE A 160 -11.03 21.36 -0.77
C PHE A 160 -11.34 22.81 -1.13
N ARG A 161 -12.35 23.05 -1.99
CA ARG A 161 -12.82 24.39 -2.33
C ARG A 161 -13.29 25.19 -1.12
N ASP A 162 -13.98 24.59 -0.16
CA ASP A 162 -14.42 25.32 1.04
C ASP A 162 -13.25 25.75 1.93
N VAL A 163 -12.24 24.89 2.10
CA VAL A 163 -11.02 25.23 2.84
C VAL A 163 -10.21 26.30 2.12
N MET A 164 -10.04 26.17 0.80
CA MET A 164 -9.29 27.11 -0.03
C MET A 164 -9.91 28.52 -0.06
N ASN A 165 -11.23 28.60 0.04
CA ASN A 165 -11.93 29.87 0.14
C ASN A 165 -12.03 30.42 1.59
N GLY A 166 -11.46 29.71 2.57
CA GLY A 166 -11.41 30.10 3.98
C GLY A 166 -10.12 30.85 4.35
N SER A 167 -9.95 31.12 5.64
CA SER A 167 -8.76 31.83 6.16
C SER A 167 -7.49 30.97 6.19
N PHE A 168 -7.59 29.66 5.96
CA PHE A 168 -6.47 28.73 5.97
C PHE A 168 -5.52 28.88 4.76
N ASN A 169 -5.98 29.57 3.71
CA ASN A 169 -5.24 29.80 2.46
C ASN A 169 -3.88 30.50 2.69
N GLY A 170 -3.76 31.36 3.71
CA GLY A 170 -2.49 31.88 4.20
C GLY A 170 -1.61 32.52 3.12
N SER A 171 -0.30 32.23 3.18
CA SER A 171 0.74 32.72 2.25
C SER A 171 1.19 31.71 1.20
N TYR A 172 0.48 30.58 1.07
CA TYR A 172 0.83 29.55 0.11
C TYR A 172 0.43 29.99 -1.31
N SER A 173 1.30 29.78 -2.27
CA SER A 173 1.07 30.17 -3.67
C SER A 173 0.55 29.02 -4.53
N ASP A 174 0.75 27.77 -4.09
CA ASP A 174 0.37 26.56 -4.81
C ASP A 174 -0.39 25.61 -3.88
N HIS A 175 -1.54 25.12 -4.33
CA HIS A 175 -2.46 24.32 -3.55
C HIS A 175 -2.94 23.10 -4.32
N GLU A 176 -2.86 21.92 -3.70
CA GLU A 176 -3.33 20.69 -4.31
C GLU A 176 -4.24 19.90 -3.37
N GLY A 177 -5.42 19.55 -3.87
CA GLY A 177 -6.30 18.56 -3.26
C GLY A 177 -5.91 17.16 -3.73
N TRP A 178 -5.56 16.27 -2.81
CA TRP A 178 -5.15 14.91 -3.10
C TRP A 178 -6.20 13.91 -2.61
N ILE A 179 -6.43 12.84 -3.38
CA ILE A 179 -7.18 11.67 -2.92
C ILE A 179 -6.26 10.47 -3.01
N VAL A 180 -6.00 9.85 -1.87
CA VAL A 180 -5.10 8.70 -1.77
C VAL A 180 -5.89 7.48 -1.34
N THR A 181 -5.79 6.37 -2.08
CA THR A 181 -6.44 5.10 -1.73
C THR A 181 -5.51 3.92 -1.88
N ASN A 182 -5.66 2.95 -0.98
CA ASN A 182 -4.98 1.67 -1.06
C ASN A 182 -5.56 0.72 -2.13
N THR A 183 -6.72 1.04 -2.70
CA THR A 183 -7.34 0.26 -3.77
C THR A 183 -7.27 1.00 -5.11
N ARG A 184 -8.40 1.14 -5.81
CA ARG A 184 -8.48 1.68 -7.17
C ARG A 184 -9.64 2.63 -7.29
N PHE A 185 -9.55 3.55 -8.23
CA PHE A 185 -10.66 4.40 -8.62
C PHE A 185 -11.49 3.74 -9.74
N THR A 186 -12.76 4.13 -9.87
CA THR A 186 -13.52 3.90 -11.10
C THR A 186 -13.09 4.89 -12.20
N ASP A 187 -13.45 4.61 -13.45
CA ASP A 187 -13.08 5.48 -14.57
C ASP A 187 -13.76 6.85 -14.46
N ASP A 188 -15.01 6.90 -13.99
CA ASP A 188 -15.71 8.17 -13.70
C ASP A 188 -15.03 8.96 -12.58
N ALA A 189 -14.54 8.29 -11.53
CA ALA A 189 -13.83 8.95 -10.43
C ALA A 189 -12.52 9.56 -10.92
N ILE A 190 -11.78 8.85 -11.77
CA ILE A 190 -10.55 9.37 -12.41
C ILE A 190 -10.91 10.56 -13.31
N SER A 191 -11.92 10.41 -14.16
CA SER A 191 -12.32 11.43 -15.14
C SER A 191 -12.74 12.72 -14.44
N TYR A 192 -13.62 12.64 -13.43
CA TYR A 192 -14.01 13.81 -12.66
C TYR A 192 -12.83 14.39 -11.87
N GLY A 193 -12.13 13.56 -11.09
CA GLY A 193 -11.08 14.04 -10.18
C GLY A 193 -9.97 14.78 -10.93
N THR A 194 -9.50 14.23 -12.06
CA THR A 194 -8.49 14.89 -12.89
C THR A 194 -9.01 16.16 -13.55
N CYS A 195 -10.27 16.17 -14.04
CA CYS A 195 -10.91 17.36 -14.60
C CYS A 195 -11.05 18.50 -13.57
N ALA A 196 -11.40 18.16 -12.32
CA ALA A 196 -11.51 19.10 -11.21
C ALA A 196 -10.15 19.56 -10.65
N GLY A 197 -9.02 19.09 -11.20
CA GLY A 197 -7.67 19.45 -10.74
C GLY A 197 -7.21 18.72 -9.47
N LEU A 198 -7.90 17.64 -9.06
CA LEU A 198 -7.47 16.81 -7.95
C LEU A 198 -6.34 15.85 -8.35
N VAL A 199 -5.38 15.68 -7.46
CA VAL A 199 -4.33 14.65 -7.59
C VAL A 199 -4.86 13.33 -7.08
N MET A 200 -5.06 12.38 -7.99
CA MET A 200 -5.60 11.06 -7.68
C MET A 200 -4.47 10.03 -7.56
N LEU A 201 -4.30 9.43 -6.37
CA LEU A 201 -3.25 8.45 -6.07
C LEU A 201 -3.86 7.12 -5.59
N GLY A 202 -3.93 6.15 -6.47
CA GLY A 202 -4.41 4.80 -6.17
C GLY A 202 -3.29 3.77 -6.17
N TRP A 203 -3.62 2.51 -5.90
CA TRP A 203 -2.67 1.39 -5.91
C TRP A 203 -1.87 1.32 -7.22
N ASP A 204 -2.54 1.43 -8.36
CA ASP A 204 -1.96 1.37 -9.72
C ASP A 204 -2.29 2.59 -10.59
N TYR A 205 -2.72 3.70 -9.98
CA TYR A 205 -2.95 4.98 -10.65
C TYR A 205 -2.22 6.13 -9.94
N PRO A 206 -1.59 7.08 -10.65
CA PRO A 206 -1.37 7.09 -12.10
C PRO A 206 -0.38 5.99 -12.49
N LYS A 207 -0.42 5.47 -13.73
CA LYS A 207 0.39 4.29 -14.13
C LYS A 207 1.89 4.43 -13.80
N LYS A 208 2.46 5.65 -13.91
CA LYS A 208 3.89 5.92 -13.69
C LYS A 208 4.24 6.37 -12.27
N SER A 209 3.27 6.83 -11.48
CA SER A 209 3.49 7.46 -10.17
C SER A 209 2.50 6.98 -9.11
N SER A 210 1.97 5.76 -9.28
CA SER A 210 0.99 5.17 -8.37
C SER A 210 1.55 4.95 -6.97
N LEU A 211 0.66 4.71 -6.01
CA LEU A 211 1.05 4.42 -4.62
C LEU A 211 2.06 3.25 -4.58
N LYS A 212 1.78 2.17 -5.30
CA LYS A 212 2.70 1.03 -5.42
C LYS A 212 4.09 1.44 -5.92
N LYS A 213 4.17 2.29 -6.95
CA LYS A 213 5.46 2.74 -7.51
C LYS A 213 6.22 3.64 -6.54
N ARG A 214 5.53 4.56 -5.87
CA ARG A 214 6.13 5.44 -4.85
C ARG A 214 6.72 4.65 -3.69
N ILE A 215 6.04 3.59 -3.27
CA ILE A 215 6.55 2.72 -2.20
C ILE A 215 7.85 2.03 -2.63
N GLY A 216 7.84 1.40 -3.82
CA GLY A 216 9.00 0.66 -4.31
C GLY A 216 10.21 1.53 -4.63
N LEU A 217 10.01 2.75 -5.15
CA LEU A 217 11.11 3.65 -5.52
C LEU A 217 11.79 4.33 -4.33
N ALA A 218 11.11 4.42 -3.19
CA ALA A 218 11.59 5.18 -2.04
C ALA A 218 11.93 4.30 -0.82
N GLY A 219 11.88 2.97 -0.96
CA GLY A 219 12.12 2.02 0.14
C GLY A 219 11.09 2.17 1.26
N LEU A 220 9.90 2.67 0.95
CA LEU A 220 8.84 2.97 1.91
C LEU A 220 7.97 1.75 2.18
N HIS A 221 8.61 0.60 2.39
CA HIS A 221 7.91 -0.63 2.70
C HIS A 221 7.15 -0.45 4.03
N PRO A 222 5.83 -0.70 4.05
CA PRO A 222 5.07 -0.64 5.29
C PRO A 222 5.53 -1.76 6.22
N LEU A 223 5.50 -1.54 7.55
CA LEU A 223 5.96 -2.55 8.51
C LEU A 223 5.21 -3.89 8.38
N THR A 224 3.99 -3.84 7.84
CA THR A 224 3.15 -5.01 7.58
C THR A 224 3.77 -5.95 6.55
N CYS A 225 4.79 -5.51 5.80
CA CYS A 225 5.64 -6.35 4.97
C CYS A 225 6.50 -7.34 5.79
N LEU A 226 6.76 -7.10 7.06
CA LEU A 226 7.61 -7.97 7.87
C LEU A 226 6.94 -9.33 8.11
N SER A 227 7.67 -10.41 7.83
CA SER A 227 7.25 -11.79 8.09
C SER A 227 7.77 -12.32 9.43
N SER A 228 8.81 -11.67 9.98
CA SER A 228 9.36 -11.91 11.31
C SER A 228 8.44 -11.46 12.46
N LEU A 229 7.47 -10.60 12.16
CA LEU A 229 6.46 -10.11 13.10
C LEU A 229 5.10 -10.80 12.92
N GLN A 230 4.49 -11.16 14.03
CA GLN A 230 3.12 -11.65 14.13
C GLN A 230 2.12 -10.50 13.98
N GLN A 231 0.86 -10.81 13.65
CA GLN A 231 -0.16 -9.79 13.43
C GLN A 231 -0.39 -8.88 14.65
N LYS A 232 -0.33 -9.44 15.87
CA LYS A 232 -0.48 -8.67 17.11
C LYS A 232 0.70 -7.72 17.34
N GLU A 233 1.91 -8.17 17.05
CA GLU A 233 3.14 -7.37 17.15
C GLU A 233 3.12 -6.21 16.14
N LYS A 234 2.64 -6.48 14.91
CA LYS A 234 2.43 -5.44 13.90
C LYS A 234 1.40 -4.40 14.36
N ALA A 235 0.27 -4.85 14.89
CA ALA A 235 -0.79 -3.97 15.36
C ALA A 235 -0.30 -3.02 16.47
N PHE A 236 0.47 -3.54 17.42
CA PHE A 236 1.10 -2.73 18.47
C PHE A 236 2.03 -1.66 17.90
N LEU A 237 2.90 -2.00 16.94
CA LEU A 237 3.80 -1.02 16.32
C LEU A 237 3.04 0.06 15.54
N LEU A 238 1.96 -0.32 14.82
CA LEU A 238 1.08 0.64 14.14
C LEU A 238 0.41 1.60 15.13
N GLU A 239 -0.05 1.10 16.28
CA GLU A 239 -0.66 1.92 17.34
C GLU A 239 0.33 2.93 17.92
N LYS A 240 1.63 2.56 17.99
CA LYS A 240 2.71 3.46 18.40
C LYS A 240 3.19 4.39 17.27
N GLY A 241 2.53 4.40 16.11
CA GLY A 241 2.84 5.28 14.98
C GLY A 241 4.03 4.85 14.13
N VAL A 242 4.59 3.66 14.37
CA VAL A 242 5.59 3.08 13.47
C VAL A 242 4.83 2.49 12.30
N VAL A 243 4.94 3.07 11.10
CA VAL A 243 4.23 2.58 9.89
C VAL A 243 5.15 2.03 8.79
N LEU A 244 6.46 2.31 8.87
CA LEU A 244 7.46 1.90 7.88
C LEU A 244 8.51 0.95 8.46
N CYS A 245 9.01 0.01 7.65
CA CYS A 245 10.11 -0.90 8.03
C CYS A 245 11.36 -0.13 8.50
N ARG A 246 11.75 0.93 7.78
CA ARG A 246 12.93 1.74 8.14
C ARG A 246 12.84 2.40 9.52
N ARG A 247 11.61 2.71 9.98
CA ARG A 247 11.36 3.33 11.29
C ARG A 247 11.43 2.30 12.43
N VAL A 248 11.38 0.99 12.13
CA VAL A 248 11.47 -0.05 13.16
C VAL A 248 12.83 -0.03 13.86
N ARG A 249 13.91 0.22 13.12
CA ARG A 249 15.26 0.32 13.69
C ARG A 249 15.39 1.50 14.66
N GLU A 250 14.85 2.65 14.28
CA GLU A 250 14.81 3.85 15.14
C GLU A 250 13.96 3.63 16.42
N ASN A 251 13.07 2.64 16.39
CA ASN A 251 12.15 2.31 17.47
C ASN A 251 12.38 0.88 18.02
N GLU A 252 13.63 0.39 18.04
CA GLU A 252 13.95 -0.96 18.51
C GLU A 252 13.46 -1.21 19.95
N TYR A 253 13.43 -0.17 20.78
CA TYR A 253 12.92 -0.25 22.16
C TYR A 253 11.47 -0.76 22.23
N LEU A 254 10.63 -0.48 21.22
CA LEU A 254 9.25 -1.02 21.15
C LEU A 254 9.22 -2.53 20.93
N LEU A 255 10.23 -3.09 20.25
CA LEU A 255 10.37 -4.54 20.11
C LEU A 255 10.72 -5.20 21.45
N ARG A 256 11.51 -4.51 22.28
CA ARG A 256 11.83 -4.95 23.65
C ARG A 256 10.62 -4.83 24.57
N GLU A 257 9.85 -3.75 24.46
CA GLU A 257 8.57 -3.57 25.18
C GLU A 257 7.56 -4.68 24.88
N LEU A 258 7.52 -5.15 23.62
CA LEU A 258 6.74 -6.33 23.21
C LEU A 258 7.24 -7.67 23.79
N GLY A 259 8.41 -7.70 24.42
CA GLY A 259 9.03 -8.91 24.96
C GLY A 259 9.69 -9.81 23.91
N LEU A 260 10.11 -9.26 22.75
CA LEU A 260 10.87 -10.05 21.78
C LEU A 260 12.28 -10.32 22.32
N SER A 261 12.76 -11.55 22.14
CA SER A 261 14.15 -11.91 22.44
C SER A 261 15.13 -11.21 21.49
N ASP A 262 16.37 -11.01 21.93
CA ASP A 262 17.42 -10.39 21.10
C ASP A 262 17.60 -11.11 19.76
N THR A 263 17.49 -12.44 19.75
CA THR A 263 17.55 -13.24 18.51
C THR A 263 16.41 -12.89 17.55
N ARG A 264 15.19 -12.69 18.07
CA ARG A 264 14.05 -12.26 17.24
C ARG A 264 14.20 -10.81 16.78
N ILE A 265 14.67 -9.92 17.65
CA ILE A 265 14.93 -8.51 17.31
C ILE A 265 15.93 -8.43 16.16
N LYS A 266 17.08 -9.12 16.27
CA LYS A 266 18.08 -9.19 15.19
C LYS A 266 17.47 -9.67 13.87
N LYS A 267 16.59 -10.67 13.92
CA LYS A 267 15.89 -11.17 12.73
C LYS A 267 14.93 -10.13 12.12
N VAL A 268 14.21 -9.39 12.95
CA VAL A 268 13.31 -8.30 12.49
C VAL A 268 14.12 -7.19 11.84
N ILE A 269 15.19 -6.74 12.48
CA ILE A 269 16.06 -5.67 11.96
C ILE A 269 16.72 -6.10 10.65
N SER A 270 17.25 -7.33 10.57
CA SER A 270 17.80 -7.88 9.33
C SER A 270 16.77 -7.90 8.20
N GLU A 271 15.52 -8.28 8.47
CA GLU A 271 14.46 -8.25 7.45
C GLU A 271 14.11 -6.81 7.03
N CYS A 272 14.13 -5.84 7.96
CA CYS A 272 13.96 -4.43 7.62
C CYS A 272 15.07 -3.94 6.68
N ASP A 273 16.33 -4.27 6.98
CA ASP A 273 17.48 -3.86 6.17
C ASP A 273 17.41 -4.44 4.76
N GLU A 274 17.03 -5.71 4.63
CA GLU A 274 16.80 -6.35 3.33
C GLU A 274 15.73 -5.62 2.50
N LEU A 275 14.63 -5.15 3.13
CA LEU A 275 13.57 -4.39 2.44
C LEU A 275 13.98 -2.95 2.09
N VAL A 276 14.83 -2.33 2.90
CA VAL A 276 15.26 -0.94 2.68
C VAL A 276 16.39 -0.88 1.64
N ASN A 277 17.30 -1.87 1.64
CA ASN A 277 18.44 -1.94 0.73
C ASN A 277 18.07 -2.42 -0.69
N GLU A 278 16.80 -2.70 -0.99
CA GLU A 278 16.30 -2.90 -2.36
C GLU A 278 16.53 -1.67 -3.28
N LEU A 279 17.03 -0.55 -2.73
CA LEU A 279 17.28 0.71 -3.39
C LEU A 279 18.66 0.85 -4.08
N ASP A 280 19.61 -0.07 -3.86
CA ASP A 280 20.97 0.04 -4.42
C ASP A 280 21.14 -0.55 -5.82
N VAL A 281 20.05 -0.96 -6.48
CA VAL A 281 20.09 -1.34 -7.90
C VAL A 281 19.41 -0.24 -8.71
N PRO A 282 20.18 0.56 -9.49
CA PRO A 282 19.59 1.55 -10.38
C PRO A 282 18.60 0.85 -11.32
N PRO A 283 17.43 1.44 -11.61
CA PRO A 283 16.70 1.03 -12.79
C PRO A 283 17.57 1.36 -14.01
N GLU A 284 17.94 0.32 -14.77
CA GLU A 284 18.41 0.48 -16.15
C GLU A 284 17.45 1.34 -16.98
#